data_AF-K9VZN8-F1
#
_entry.id   AF-K9VZN8-F1
#
_cell.length_a   1.000
_cell.length_b   1.000
_cell.length_c   1.000
_cell.angle_alpha   90.00
_cell.angle_beta   90.00
_cell.angle_gamma   90.00
#
_symmetry.space_group_name_H-M   'P 1'
#
loop_
_entity.id
_entity.type
_entity.pdbx_description
1 polymer ?
#
loop_
_entity_poly.entity_id
_entity_poly.type
_entity_poly.pdbx_seq_one_letter_code
_entity_poly.pdbx_strand_id
1 'polypeptide(L)'
;MNEYLKAFQSISSATDNLLENEYISLEIKKSATNLLESVQPCFRELIQSANNLNSFIQVSSSHLDYADKLWSSKPQIAEAPKEEIWQQIGDRTPS
;
A
#
# COMPACT_ATOMS: atom_id res chain seq x y z
N MET A 1 11.02 -13.36 -1.57
CA MET A 1 9.84 -12.89 -0.81
C MET A 1 8.56 -13.63 -1.23
N ASN A 2 8.28 -13.75 -2.53
CA ASN A 2 7.11 -14.49 -3.04
C ASN A 2 7.10 -15.98 -2.62
N GLU A 3 8.26 -16.63 -2.59
CA GLU A 3 8.37 -18.05 -2.21
C GLU A 3 8.03 -18.32 -0.74
N TYR A 4 8.48 -17.45 0.18
CA TYR A 4 8.14 -17.58 1.61
C TYR A 4 6.65 -17.32 1.87
N LEU A 5 6.07 -16.31 1.20
CA LEU A 5 4.63 -16.05 1.30
C LEU A 5 3.82 -17.26 0.81
N LYS A 6 4.21 -17.83 -0.33
CA LYS A 6 3.60 -19.06 -0.86
C LYS A 6 3.77 -20.24 0.11
N ALA A 7 4.95 -20.41 0.70
CA ALA A 7 5.18 -21.46 1.69
C ALA A 7 4.26 -21.29 2.91
N PHE A 8 4.10 -20.07 3.44
CA PHE A 8 3.18 -19.80 4.54
C PHE A 8 1.72 -20.04 4.17
N GLN A 9 1.30 -19.64 2.97
CA GLN A 9 -0.05 -19.94 2.45
C GLN A 9 -0.27 -21.45 2.35
N SER A 10 0.69 -22.20 1.80
CA SER A 10 0.62 -23.65 1.70
C SER A 10 0.57 -24.32 3.08
N ILE A 11 1.35 -23.85 4.05
CA ILE A 11 1.30 -24.35 5.44
C ILE A 11 -0.07 -24.07 6.05
N SER A 12 -0.59 -22.84 5.91
CA SER A 12 -1.89 -22.46 6.44
C SER A 12 -3.00 -23.35 5.84
N SER A 13 -3.07 -23.47 4.51
CA SER A 13 -4.07 -24.31 3.84
C SER A 13 -3.92 -25.80 4.16
N ALA A 14 -2.70 -26.31 4.26
CA ALA A 14 -2.47 -27.69 4.67
C ALA A 14 -2.93 -27.95 6.11
N THR A 15 -2.74 -26.97 7.00
CA THR A 15 -3.15 -27.03 8.40
C THR A 15 -4.67 -26.96 8.53
N ASP A 16 -5.34 -26.09 7.76
CA ASP A 16 -6.80 -26.01 7.71
C ASP A 16 -7.42 -27.33 7.23
N ASN A 17 -6.92 -27.89 6.12
CA ASN A 17 -7.36 -29.20 5.61
C ASN A 17 -7.13 -30.33 6.63
N LEU A 18 -6.03 -30.25 7.39
CA LEU A 18 -5.75 -31.21 8.44
C LEU A 18 -6.81 -31.11 9.54
N LEU A 19 -7.13 -29.90 10.02
CA LEU A 19 -8.10 -29.67 11.10
C LEU A 19 -9.52 -30.13 10.78
N GLU A 20 -9.91 -30.09 9.50
CA GLU A 20 -11.20 -30.60 9.01
C GLU A 20 -11.32 -32.13 9.04
N ASN A 21 -10.20 -32.86 9.15
CA ASN A 21 -10.22 -34.32 9.21
C ASN A 21 -10.72 -34.81 10.59
N GLU A 22 -11.78 -35.61 10.61
CA GLU A 22 -12.36 -36.16 11.86
C GLU A 22 -11.57 -37.36 12.42
N TYR A 23 -10.73 -38.00 11.61
CA TYR A 23 -10.02 -39.24 11.95
C TYR A 23 -8.62 -39.01 12.56
N ILE A 24 -8.15 -37.77 12.63
CA ILE A 24 -6.86 -37.43 13.26
C ILE A 24 -6.98 -37.27 14.78
N SER A 25 -5.90 -37.60 15.47
CA SER A 25 -5.85 -37.52 16.93
C SER A 25 -6.02 -36.08 17.43
N LEU A 26 -6.55 -35.97 18.65
CA LEU A 26 -6.79 -34.69 19.31
C LEU A 26 -5.49 -33.91 19.55
N GLU A 27 -4.37 -34.63 19.76
CA GLU A 27 -3.03 -34.06 19.90
C GLU A 27 -2.49 -33.47 18.59
N ILE A 28 -2.76 -34.14 17.46
CA ILE A 28 -2.43 -33.62 16.12
C ILE A 28 -3.27 -32.37 15.84
N LYS A 29 -4.57 -32.38 16.13
CA LYS A 29 -5.42 -31.19 16.00
C LYS A 29 -4.88 -30.02 16.82
N LYS A 30 -4.52 -30.24 18.09
CA LYS A 30 -3.94 -29.21 18.95
C LYS A 30 -2.61 -28.66 18.40
N SER A 31 -1.73 -29.54 17.93
CA SER A 31 -0.45 -29.13 17.33
C SER A 31 -0.66 -28.31 16.05
N ALA A 32 -1.61 -28.72 15.21
CA ALA A 32 -1.99 -28.00 14.00
C ALA A 32 -2.56 -26.61 14.31
N THR A 33 -3.48 -26.50 15.28
CA THR A 33 -4.01 -25.21 15.74
C THR A 33 -2.89 -24.30 16.22
N ASN A 34 -1.99 -24.80 17.08
CA ASN A 34 -0.86 -24.01 17.58
C ASN A 34 0.06 -23.53 16.44
N LEU A 35 0.31 -24.38 15.44
CA LEU A 35 1.10 -24.02 14.27
C LEU A 35 0.42 -22.89 13.48
N LEU A 36 -0.87 -23.02 13.20
CA LEU A 36 -1.65 -22.00 12.49
C LEU A 36 -1.61 -20.66 13.23
N GLU A 37 -1.87 -20.67 14.54
CA GLU A 37 -1.85 -19.48 15.39
C GLU A 37 -0.46 -18.83 15.46
N SER A 38 0.62 -19.61 15.39
CA SER A 38 1.98 -19.07 15.38
C SER A 38 2.37 -18.38 14.07
N VAL A 39 1.80 -18.83 12.94
CA VAL A 39 2.17 -18.35 11.59
C VAL A 39 1.26 -17.21 11.11
N GLN A 40 -0.01 -17.20 11.51
CA GLN A 40 -1.00 -16.22 11.05
C GLN A 40 -0.62 -14.75 11.31
N PRO A 41 0.00 -14.37 12.46
CA PRO A 41 0.46 -13.01 12.69
C PRO A 41 1.50 -12.55 11.67
N CYS A 42 2.51 -13.40 11.36
CA CYS A 42 3.55 -13.09 10.38
C CYS A 42 2.96 -12.88 8.98
N PHE A 43 1.95 -13.67 8.61
CA PHE A 43 1.26 -13.50 7.33
C PHE A 43 0.54 -12.15 7.25
N ARG A 44 -0.16 -11.75 8.31
CA ARG A 44 -0.83 -10.45 8.40
C ARG A 44 0.17 -9.29 8.32
N GLU A 45 1.28 -9.38 9.04
CA GLU A 45 2.33 -8.36 9.01
C GLU A 45 2.96 -8.22 7.62
N LEU A 46 3.23 -9.33 6.93
CA LEU A 46 3.78 -9.30 5.57
C LEU A 46 2.84 -8.60 4.58
N ILE A 47 1.54 -8.93 4.62
CA ILE A 47 0.54 -8.28 3.77
C ILE A 47 0.45 -6.79 4.11
N GLN A 48 0.39 -6.46 5.40
CA GLN A 48 0.29 -5.06 5.83
C GLN A 48 1.52 -4.25 5.41
N SER A 49 2.72 -4.83 5.55
CA SER A 49 3.98 -4.19 5.13
C SER A 49 3.99 -3.93 3.62
N ALA A 50 3.57 -4.91 2.82
CA ALA A 50 3.45 -4.75 1.37
C ALA A 50 2.46 -3.64 0.99
N ASN A 51 1.30 -3.58 1.64
CA ASN A 51 0.31 -2.51 1.43
C ASN A 51 0.86 -1.14 1.81
N ASN A 52 1.54 -1.03 2.94
CA ASN A 52 2.17 0.21 3.39
C ASN A 52 3.23 0.69 2.39
N LEU A 53 4.07 -0.22 1.89
CA LEU A 53 5.07 0.11 0.88
C LEU A 53 4.42 0.61 -0.42
N ASN A 54 3.37 -0.06 -0.89
CA ASN A 54 2.64 0.36 -2.08
C ASN A 54 2.03 1.76 -1.92
N SER A 55 1.39 2.03 -0.78
CA SER A 55 0.85 3.35 -0.45
C SER A 55 1.94 4.42 -0.42
N PHE A 56 3.08 4.13 0.22
CA PHE A 56 4.22 5.04 0.26
C PHE A 56 4.75 5.38 -1.14
N ILE A 57 4.85 4.39 -2.03
CA ILE A 57 5.27 4.59 -3.43
C ILE A 57 4.28 5.50 -4.14
N GLN A 58 2.97 5.26 -4.03
CA GLN A 58 1.93 6.07 -4.68
C GLN A 58 1.99 7.54 -4.24
N VAL A 59 2.11 7.79 -2.93
CA VAL A 59 2.24 9.15 -2.39
C VAL A 59 3.55 9.81 -2.84
N SER A 60 4.64 9.06 -2.85
CA SER A 60 5.94 9.59 -3.29
C SER A 60 5.90 9.98 -4.77
N SER A 61 5.31 9.13 -5.62
CA SER A 61 5.12 9.43 -7.04
C SER A 61 4.25 10.66 -7.26
N SER A 62 3.14 10.81 -6.54
CA SER A 62 2.28 11.99 -6.69
C SER A 62 2.97 13.29 -6.28
N HIS A 63 3.83 13.24 -5.24
CA HIS A 63 4.66 14.38 -4.86
C HIS A 63 5.71 14.72 -5.92
N LEU A 64 6.33 13.72 -6.56
CA LEU A 64 7.26 13.95 -7.66
C LEU A 64 6.55 14.58 -8.87
N ASP A 65 5.39 14.07 -9.25
CA ASP A 65 4.59 14.64 -10.35
C ASP A 65 4.17 16.08 -10.05
N TYR A 66 3.81 16.36 -8.80
CA TYR A 66 3.47 17.72 -8.38
C TYR A 66 4.68 18.66 -8.40
N ALA A 67 5.82 18.19 -7.91
CA ALA A 67 7.07 18.96 -7.94
C ALA A 67 7.52 19.27 -9.37
N ASP A 68 7.37 18.31 -10.29
CA ASP A 68 7.69 18.49 -11.70
C ASP A 68 6.76 19.51 -12.39
N LYS A 69 5.45 19.45 -12.09
CA LYS A 69 4.49 20.48 -12.56
C LYS A 69 4.84 21.87 -12.06
N LEU A 70 5.21 22.00 -10.78
CA LEU A 70 5.64 23.28 -10.21
C LEU A 70 6.96 23.76 -10.82
N TRP A 71 7.89 22.86 -11.08
CA TRP A 71 9.14 23.21 -11.72
C TRP A 71 8.91 23.72 -13.15
N SER A 72 8.11 22.98 -13.91
CA SER A 72 7.76 23.29 -15.31
C SER A 72 6.91 24.55 -15.47
N SER A 73 6.19 24.99 -14.43
CA SER A 73 5.41 26.24 -14.47
C SER A 73 6.24 27.49 -14.19
N LYS A 74 7.44 27.37 -13.59
CA LYS A 74 8.28 28.53 -13.27
C LYS A 74 8.65 29.40 -14.47
N PRO A 75 9.04 28.86 -15.64
CA PRO A 75 9.31 29.67 -16.82
C PRO A 75 8.06 30.42 -17.29
N GLN A 76 6.90 29.75 -17.29
CA GLN A 76 5.63 30.34 -17.71
C GLN A 76 5.21 31.51 -16.81
N ILE A 77 5.42 31.39 -15.50
CA ILE A 77 5.16 32.48 -14.54
C ILE A 77 6.15 33.64 -14.75
N ALA A 78 7.42 33.34 -15.02
CA ALA A 78 8.45 34.36 -15.25
C ALA A 78 8.23 35.14 -16.56
N GLU A 79 7.67 34.49 -17.57
CA GLU A 79 7.38 35.06 -18.89
C GLU A 79 5.99 35.70 -19.00
N ALA A 80 5.11 35.47 -18.02
CA ALA A 80 3.76 36.02 -18.03
C ALA A 80 3.77 37.56 -18.00
N PRO A 81 3.07 38.24 -18.92
CA PRO A 81 2.99 39.70 -18.94
C PRO A 81 2.30 40.22 -17.68
N LYS A 82 2.95 41.16 -16.98
CA LYS A 82 2.44 41.70 -15.72
C LYS A 82 1.06 42.35 -15.89
N GLU A 83 0.82 43.01 -17.02
CA GLU A 83 -0.47 43.63 -17.34
C GLU A 83 -1.62 42.61 -17.39
N GLU A 84 -1.38 41.41 -17.95
CA GLU A 84 -2.36 40.33 -18.05
C GLU A 84 -2.69 39.75 -16.67
N ILE A 85 -1.68 39.60 -15.81
CA ILE A 85 -1.86 39.15 -14.42
C ILE A 85 -2.69 40.19 -13.63
N TRP A 86 -2.37 41.48 -13.77
CA TRP A 86 -3.08 42.54 -13.06
C TRP A 86 -4.55 42.67 -13.52
N GLN A 87 -4.84 42.51 -14.81
CA GLN A 87 -6.22 42.46 -15.33
C GLN A 87 -7.01 41.28 -14.73
N GLN A 88 -6.44 40.08 -14.74
CA GLN A 88 -7.12 38.89 -14.19
C GLN A 88 -7.37 38.98 -12.68
N ILE A 89 -6.50 39.66 -11.92
CA ILE A 89 -6.72 39.90 -10.48
C ILE A 89 -7.82 40.94 -10.28
N GLY A 90 -7.78 42.04 -11.04
CA GLY A 90 -8.79 43.10 -10.98
C GLY A 90 -10.21 42.60 -11.27
N ASP A 91 -10.36 41.76 -12.29
CA ASP A 91 -11.65 41.16 -12.68
C ASP A 91 -12.19 40.14 -11.65
N ARG A 92 -11.32 39.58 -10.79
CA ARG A 92 -11.70 38.61 -9.74
C ARG A 92 -12.03 39.24 -8.39
N THR A 93 -11.79 40.53 -8.22
CA THR A 93 -12.24 41.28 -7.05
C THR A 93 -13.67 41.78 -7.26
N PRO A 94 -14.67 41.30 -6.51
CA PRO A 94 -16.01 41.88 -6.59
C PRO A 94 -15.98 43.31 -6.05
N SER A 95 -16.63 44.22 -6.79
CA SER A 95 -16.85 45.63 -6.47
C SER A 95 -17.50 45.87 -5.11
#